data_AF-A0A0C9S3G7-F1
#
_entry.id   AF-A0A0C9S3G7-F1
#
_cell.length_a   1.000
_cell.length_b   1.000
_cell.length_c   1.000
_cell.angle_alpha   90.00
_cell.angle_beta   90.00
_cell.angle_gamma   90.00
#
_symmetry.space_group_name_H-M   'P 1'
#
loop_
_entity.id
_entity.type
_entity.pdbx_description
1 polymer ?
#
loop_
_entity_poly.entity_id
_entity_poly.type
_entity_poly.pdbx_seq_one_letter_code
_entity_poly.pdbx_strand_id
1 'polypeptide(L)'
;MFKSLWGAQQQSPQQQVPDIPTQSWYPPSVLSPSTSSSRPSTPSNVSSSGQSPRVRPPAVGNSNVDSRPQSPSYSQPSPAAGASIIPLLRDKSVDELRRIVSDKKVYNEFFHSIDQVRDQDALHDELKRETTQLARKNLEKQSQIVELKNQCTIIRTTELAAAQERFHELGKQVQESVSFYAPGVLLERLHDAANAVDEESENLHRQILAGELDLSNFIQRYKKLRTIYHRRYLTYLAAKASLSTG
;
A
#
# COMPACT_ATOMS: atom_id res chain seq x y z
N MET A 1 24.82 -34.28 -62.16
CA MET A 1 23.42 -34.50 -61.75
C MET A 1 23.10 -33.53 -60.60
N PHE A 2 21.99 -32.80 -60.74
CA PHE A 2 21.16 -32.06 -59.75
C PHE A 2 21.77 -31.71 -58.37
N LYS A 3 21.94 -30.42 -57.99
CA LYS A 3 20.93 -29.47 -57.41
C LYS A 3 20.28 -30.06 -56.13
N SER A 4 20.18 -29.44 -54.96
CA SER A 4 20.08 -28.04 -54.51
C SER A 4 19.92 -28.09 -52.96
N LEU A 5 20.56 -27.22 -52.16
CA LEU A 5 19.98 -25.97 -51.58
C LEU A 5 19.42 -26.16 -50.14
N TRP A 6 19.73 -25.19 -49.26
CA TRP A 6 19.15 -24.88 -47.93
C TRP A 6 19.71 -25.67 -46.72
N GLY A 7 20.21 -25.07 -45.63
CA GLY A 7 20.29 -23.67 -45.21
C GLY A 7 21.37 -23.50 -44.14
N ALA A 8 22.01 -22.33 -44.15
CA ALA A 8 23.09 -21.96 -43.25
C ALA A 8 22.57 -21.69 -41.83
N GLN A 9 23.31 -22.24 -40.86
CA GLN A 9 23.16 -22.06 -39.44
C GLN A 9 23.50 -20.61 -39.06
N GLN A 10 22.47 -19.83 -38.72
CA GLN A 10 22.63 -18.49 -38.17
C GLN A 10 22.69 -18.60 -36.64
N GLN A 11 23.90 -18.49 -36.10
CA GLN A 11 24.10 -18.23 -34.67
C GLN A 11 23.57 -16.83 -34.33
N SER A 12 22.65 -16.78 -33.38
CA SER A 12 22.24 -15.55 -32.69
C SER A 12 22.57 -15.69 -31.20
N PRO A 13 22.96 -14.60 -30.51
CA PRO A 13 23.49 -14.68 -29.16
C PRO A 13 22.38 -14.94 -28.15
N GLN A 14 22.71 -15.81 -27.20
CA GLN A 14 21.95 -16.24 -26.04
C GLN A 14 21.44 -15.04 -25.21
N GLN A 15 20.16 -14.70 -25.36
CA GLN A 15 19.46 -13.81 -24.44
C GLN A 15 19.13 -14.59 -23.17
N GLN A 16 19.70 -14.12 -22.05
CA GLN A 16 19.41 -14.59 -20.71
C GLN A 16 17.90 -14.47 -20.42
N VAL A 17 17.28 -15.60 -20.08
CA VAL A 17 15.96 -15.65 -19.45
C VAL A 17 16.06 -14.91 -18.11
N PRO A 18 15.20 -13.92 -17.81
CA PRO A 18 15.15 -13.37 -16.46
C PRO A 18 14.55 -14.41 -15.52
N ASP A 19 15.32 -14.81 -14.51
CA ASP A 19 14.87 -15.66 -13.41
C ASP A 19 13.59 -15.08 -12.78
N ILE A 20 12.51 -15.87 -12.80
CA ILE A 20 11.27 -15.57 -12.10
C ILE A 20 11.50 -15.87 -10.61
N PRO A 21 11.50 -14.88 -9.70
CA PRO A 21 11.62 -15.19 -8.29
C PRO A 21 10.30 -15.79 -7.80
N THR A 22 10.36 -17.02 -7.30
CA THR A 22 9.30 -17.69 -6.54
C THR A 22 9.11 -16.96 -5.20
N GLN A 23 8.43 -15.81 -5.22
CA GLN A 23 8.06 -15.08 -4.01
C GLN A 23 6.86 -15.77 -3.34
N SER A 24 7.17 -16.41 -2.22
CA SER A 24 6.29 -17.01 -1.24
C SER A 24 5.14 -16.09 -0.80
N TRP A 25 3.99 -16.70 -0.50
CA TRP A 25 2.71 -16.06 -0.14
C TRP A 25 2.64 -15.38 1.25
N TYR A 26 3.78 -15.01 1.84
CA TYR A 26 3.83 -14.35 3.15
C TYR A 26 4.57 -13.02 3.07
N PRO A 27 4.09 -11.96 3.76
CA PRO A 27 4.78 -10.69 3.80
C PRO A 27 6.11 -10.81 4.59
N PRO A 28 7.21 -10.19 4.14
CA PRO A 28 8.46 -10.20 4.89
C PRO A 28 8.33 -9.26 6.09
N SER A 29 8.80 -9.71 7.24
CA SER A 29 8.93 -8.88 8.44
C SER A 29 9.95 -7.77 8.19
N VAL A 30 9.50 -6.52 8.24
CA VAL A 30 10.38 -5.34 8.22
C VAL A 30 11.17 -5.25 9.51
N LEU A 31 12.45 -5.59 9.44
CA LEU A 31 13.47 -5.21 10.39
C LEU A 31 14.42 -4.24 9.68
N SER A 32 14.56 -3.02 10.22
CA SER A 32 15.76 -2.14 10.26
C SER A 32 15.35 -0.65 10.37
N PRO A 33 16.21 0.28 10.87
CA PRO A 33 17.59 0.14 11.34
C PRO A 33 17.88 0.76 12.73
N SER A 34 19.02 0.38 13.32
CA SER A 34 19.60 0.99 14.51
C SER A 34 20.44 2.23 14.14
N THR A 35 20.07 3.41 14.61
CA THR A 35 20.97 4.56 14.84
C THR A 35 20.53 5.41 16.03
N SER A 36 21.40 5.47 17.04
CA SER A 36 21.64 6.53 18.05
C SER A 36 20.49 7.38 18.66
N SER A 37 20.39 7.23 19.99
CA SER A 37 20.19 8.28 21.03
C SER A 37 18.89 9.10 21.09
N SER A 38 18.07 8.82 22.12
CA SER A 38 17.74 9.69 23.28
C SER A 38 16.41 9.24 23.90
N ARG A 39 16.44 8.80 25.17
CA ARG A 39 15.24 8.40 25.95
C ARG A 39 14.55 9.63 26.58
N PRO A 40 13.27 9.48 26.96
CA PRO A 40 12.94 9.74 28.36
C PRO A 40 12.26 8.53 29.04
N SER A 41 12.47 8.46 30.35
CA SER A 41 12.16 7.34 31.25
C SER A 41 10.68 7.29 31.65
N THR A 42 10.14 6.09 31.87
CA THR A 42 8.91 5.87 32.65
C THR A 42 9.20 4.92 33.82
N PRO A 43 8.49 5.06 34.96
CA PRO A 43 8.97 4.54 36.24
C PRO A 43 8.72 3.05 36.40
N SER A 44 9.72 2.41 36.97
CA SER A 44 9.74 1.08 37.55
C SER A 44 8.76 0.96 38.71
N ASN A 45 7.98 -0.13 38.74
CA ASN A 45 7.43 -0.66 39.99
C ASN A 45 7.83 -2.13 40.13
N VAL A 46 8.45 -2.45 41.26
CA VAL A 46 8.98 -3.76 41.64
C VAL A 46 7.95 -4.45 42.53
N SER A 47 7.66 -5.74 42.29
CA SER A 47 7.67 -6.83 43.30
C SER A 47 6.85 -8.06 42.86
N SER A 48 7.60 -9.13 42.60
CA SER A 48 7.40 -10.55 42.98
C SER A 48 6.00 -11.18 43.00
N SER A 49 5.79 -12.20 42.15
CA SER A 49 5.87 -13.64 42.48
C SER A 49 4.94 -14.50 41.59
N GLY A 50 5.44 -15.66 41.13
CA GLY A 50 4.59 -16.77 40.67
C GLY A 50 4.55 -17.07 39.17
N GLN A 51 5.31 -18.08 38.76
CA GLN A 51 5.02 -19.10 37.71
C GLN A 51 4.44 -18.69 36.34
N SER A 52 5.24 -18.92 35.29
CA SER A 52 4.86 -19.04 33.86
C SER A 52 3.71 -20.06 33.66
N PRO A 53 2.78 -19.86 32.68
CA PRO A 53 3.15 -19.97 31.26
C PRO A 53 2.48 -18.98 30.29
N ARG A 54 3.29 -18.47 29.35
CA ARG A 54 2.98 -17.99 27.98
C ARG A 54 1.55 -17.47 27.75
N VAL A 55 1.34 -16.20 28.03
CA VAL A 55 0.13 -15.45 27.68
C VAL A 55 0.25 -14.88 26.26
N ARG A 56 -0.70 -15.23 25.40
CA ARG A 56 -0.95 -14.65 24.07
C ARG A 56 -1.61 -13.27 24.23
N PRO A 57 -1.28 -12.24 23.43
CA PRO A 57 -1.90 -10.93 23.59
C PRO A 57 -3.39 -10.96 23.20
N PRO A 58 -4.25 -10.13 23.84
CA PRO A 58 -5.68 -10.10 23.55
C PRO A 58 -5.93 -9.31 22.26
N ALA A 59 -6.59 -9.95 21.29
CA ALA A 59 -7.14 -9.25 20.14
C ALA A 59 -8.47 -8.60 20.55
N VAL A 60 -8.52 -7.29 20.49
CA VAL A 60 -9.73 -6.48 20.65
C VAL A 60 -10.57 -6.60 19.37
N GLY A 61 -11.86 -6.90 19.53
CA GLY A 61 -12.92 -6.42 18.63
C GLY A 61 -13.22 -7.24 17.36
N ASN A 62 -13.90 -8.38 17.50
CA ASN A 62 -15.30 -8.54 17.09
C ASN A 62 -15.72 -10.00 17.29
N SER A 63 -16.72 -10.18 18.13
CA SER A 63 -17.38 -11.43 18.46
C SER A 63 -18.11 -11.99 17.24
N ASN A 64 -17.61 -13.10 16.70
CA ASN A 64 -18.40 -14.25 16.31
C ASN A 64 -17.47 -15.47 16.40
N VAL A 65 -17.47 -16.06 17.59
CA VAL A 65 -16.74 -17.28 17.89
C VAL A 65 -17.58 -18.43 17.34
N ASP A 66 -17.51 -18.65 16.02
CA ASP A 66 -17.98 -19.91 15.47
C ASP A 66 -16.97 -20.98 15.88
N SER A 67 -17.47 -21.86 16.75
CA SER A 67 -16.87 -23.09 17.23
C SER A 67 -15.98 -23.73 16.16
N ARG A 68 -14.66 -23.69 16.37
CA ARG A 68 -13.72 -24.54 15.64
C ARG A 68 -14.25 -25.98 15.75
N PRO A 69 -14.67 -26.64 14.66
CA PRO A 69 -15.05 -28.03 14.73
C PRO A 69 -13.80 -28.78 15.17
N GLN A 70 -13.86 -29.43 16.33
CA GLN A 70 -12.88 -30.44 16.67
C GLN A 70 -12.84 -31.41 15.48
N SER A 71 -11.64 -31.66 14.94
CA SER A 71 -11.45 -32.69 13.92
C SER A 71 -12.17 -33.95 14.41
N PRO A 72 -13.03 -34.59 13.59
CA PRO A 72 -13.73 -35.78 14.03
C PRO A 72 -12.64 -36.79 14.39
N SER A 73 -12.56 -37.12 15.68
CA SER A 73 -11.77 -38.24 16.12
C SER A 73 -12.31 -39.42 15.33
N TYR A 74 -11.49 -40.02 14.47
CA TYR A 74 -11.81 -41.28 13.80
C TYR A 74 -11.88 -42.36 14.89
N SER A 75 -12.94 -42.34 15.69
CA SER A 75 -13.29 -43.41 16.61
C SER A 75 -13.62 -44.59 15.73
N GLN A 76 -12.73 -45.59 15.70
CA GLN A 76 -13.07 -46.90 15.17
C GLN A 76 -14.41 -47.33 15.77
N PRO A 77 -15.33 -47.92 14.96
CA PRO A 77 -16.58 -48.40 15.48
C PRO A 77 -16.27 -49.42 16.58
N SER A 78 -16.67 -49.10 17.81
CA SER A 78 -16.55 -50.02 18.95
C SER A 78 -17.26 -51.33 18.60
N PRO A 79 -16.79 -52.50 19.04
CA PRO A 79 -17.46 -53.79 18.82
C PRO A 79 -18.95 -53.79 19.22
N ALA A 80 -19.34 -52.91 20.15
CA ALA A 80 -20.73 -52.67 20.55
C ALA A 80 -21.63 -52.14 19.42
N ALA A 81 -21.09 -51.40 18.44
CA ALA A 81 -21.84 -50.91 17.29
C ALA A 81 -22.28 -52.06 16.35
N GLY A 82 -21.51 -53.15 16.30
CA GLY A 82 -21.90 -54.36 15.54
C GLY A 82 -23.04 -55.15 16.20
N ALA A 83 -23.31 -54.93 17.50
CA ALA A 83 -24.36 -55.64 18.22
C ALA A 83 -25.78 -55.21 17.81
N SER A 84 -25.95 -53.99 17.26
CA SER A 84 -27.23 -53.51 16.72
C SER A 84 -27.63 -54.20 15.41
N ILE A 85 -26.69 -54.86 14.73
CA ILE A 85 -26.91 -55.59 13.47
C ILE A 85 -27.45 -57.01 13.73
N ILE A 86 -27.15 -57.58 14.90
CA ILE A 86 -27.54 -58.95 15.27
C ILE A 86 -29.07 -59.15 15.29
N PRO A 87 -29.91 -58.23 15.81
CA PRO A 87 -31.36 -58.31 15.68
C PRO A 87 -31.85 -58.32 14.22
N LEU A 88 -31.27 -57.49 13.34
CA LEU A 88 -31.65 -57.42 11.92
C LEU A 88 -31.36 -58.73 11.17
N LEU A 89 -30.30 -59.44 11.57
CA LEU A 89 -29.97 -60.77 11.02
C LEU A 89 -30.87 -61.88 11.59
N ARG A 90 -31.34 -61.73 12.83
CA ARG A 90 -32.19 -62.73 13.52
C ARG A 90 -33.56 -62.88 12.87
N ASP A 91 -34.08 -61.80 12.28
CA ASP A 91 -35.39 -61.76 11.63
C ASP A 91 -35.36 -62.31 10.19
N LYS A 92 -34.21 -62.80 9.70
CA LYS A 92 -34.04 -63.39 8.37
C LYS A 92 -34.10 -64.92 8.40
N SER A 93 -34.66 -65.51 7.35
CA SER A 93 -34.69 -66.97 7.19
C SER A 93 -33.29 -67.53 6.87
N VAL A 94 -33.08 -68.82 7.11
CA VAL A 94 -31.77 -69.46 6.90
C VAL A 94 -31.34 -69.42 5.42
N ASP A 95 -32.30 -69.48 4.49
CA ASP A 95 -32.02 -69.39 3.06
C ASP A 95 -31.66 -67.95 2.63
N GLU A 96 -32.27 -66.94 3.25
CA GLU A 96 -31.87 -65.54 3.07
C GLU A 96 -30.50 -65.26 3.67
N LEU A 97 -30.19 -65.77 4.86
CA LEU A 97 -28.86 -65.63 5.47
C LEU A 97 -27.77 -66.29 4.63
N ARG A 98 -28.01 -67.49 4.10
CA ARG A 98 -27.10 -68.16 3.14
C ARG A 98 -26.89 -67.32 1.88
N ARG A 99 -27.97 -66.69 1.39
CA ARG A 99 -27.93 -65.80 0.22
C ARG A 99 -27.17 -64.51 0.49
N ILE A 100 -27.40 -63.87 1.65
CA ILE A 100 -26.67 -62.65 2.10
C ILE A 100 -25.17 -62.95 2.20
N VAL A 101 -24.77 -64.12 2.66
CA VAL A 101 -23.34 -64.48 2.79
C VAL A 101 -22.70 -64.88 1.45
N SER A 102 -23.47 -65.50 0.55
CA SER A 102 -22.94 -66.06 -0.70
C SER A 102 -23.01 -65.11 -1.90
N ASP A 103 -24.04 -64.25 -1.96
CA ASP A 103 -24.23 -63.28 -3.05
C ASP A 103 -23.82 -61.87 -2.61
N LYS A 104 -22.78 -61.33 -3.26
CA LYS A 104 -22.25 -59.99 -3.02
C LYS A 104 -23.31 -58.91 -3.22
N LYS A 105 -24.25 -59.06 -4.16
CA LYS A 105 -25.30 -58.04 -4.39
C LYS A 105 -26.26 -57.98 -3.22
N VAL A 106 -26.74 -59.14 -2.78
CA VAL A 106 -27.65 -59.27 -1.63
C VAL A 106 -26.97 -58.82 -0.33
N TYR A 107 -25.67 -59.09 -0.18
CA TYR A 107 -24.87 -58.53 0.91
C TYR A 107 -24.86 -57.00 0.89
N ASN A 108 -24.55 -56.37 -0.25
CA ASN A 108 -24.48 -54.91 -0.35
C ASN A 108 -25.85 -54.26 -0.13
N GLU A 109 -26.92 -54.88 -0.66
CA GLU A 109 -28.30 -54.44 -0.40
C GLU A 109 -28.63 -54.48 1.09
N PHE A 110 -28.27 -55.57 1.79
CA PHE A 110 -28.43 -55.66 3.24
C PHE A 110 -27.54 -54.66 3.98
N PHE A 111 -26.28 -54.50 3.56
CA PHE A 111 -25.33 -53.55 4.18
C PHE A 111 -25.84 -52.11 4.11
N HIS A 112 -26.35 -51.68 2.96
CA HIS A 112 -26.97 -50.35 2.81
C HIS A 112 -28.36 -50.24 3.43
N SER A 113 -28.96 -51.35 3.89
CA SER A 113 -30.20 -51.31 4.70
C SER A 113 -29.94 -51.01 6.18
N ILE A 114 -28.69 -51.11 6.65
CA ILE A 114 -28.30 -50.80 8.03
C ILE A 114 -28.30 -49.28 8.21
N ASP A 115 -29.10 -48.77 9.15
CA ASP A 115 -29.25 -47.33 9.38
C ASP A 115 -27.92 -46.64 9.70
N GLN A 116 -27.03 -47.27 10.47
CA GLN A 116 -25.70 -46.73 10.73
C GLN A 116 -24.87 -46.49 9.46
N VAL A 117 -24.98 -47.38 8.47
CA VAL A 117 -24.28 -47.24 7.18
C VAL A 117 -24.91 -46.11 6.37
N ARG A 118 -26.25 -46.03 6.34
CA ARG A 118 -26.98 -44.96 5.66
C ARG A 118 -26.67 -43.59 6.25
N ASP A 119 -26.62 -43.49 7.57
CA ASP A 119 -26.28 -42.26 8.28
C ASP A 119 -24.84 -41.83 7.98
N GLN A 120 -23.90 -42.77 7.94
CA GLN A 120 -22.51 -42.50 7.61
C GLN A 120 -22.32 -42.08 6.15
N ASP A 121 -23.00 -42.74 5.21
CA ASP A 121 -23.01 -42.38 3.79
C ASP A 121 -23.61 -40.98 3.60
N ALA A 122 -24.72 -40.66 4.27
CA ALA A 122 -25.35 -39.35 4.23
C ALA A 122 -24.45 -38.25 4.80
N LEU A 123 -23.77 -38.50 5.94
CA LEU A 123 -22.80 -37.57 6.52
C LEU A 123 -21.59 -37.35 5.60
N HIS A 124 -21.11 -38.41 4.95
CA HIS A 124 -20.00 -38.31 4.01
C HIS A 124 -20.38 -37.48 2.78
N ASP A 125 -21.57 -37.70 2.22
CA ASP A 125 -22.08 -36.92 1.09
C ASP A 125 -22.33 -35.45 1.45
N GLU A 126 -22.85 -35.19 2.65
CA GLU A 126 -22.97 -33.84 3.22
C GLU A 126 -21.62 -33.15 3.29
N LEU A 127 -20.64 -33.80 3.92
CA LEU A 127 -19.30 -33.25 4.08
C LEU A 127 -18.64 -32.97 2.72
N LYS A 128 -18.79 -33.88 1.76
CA LYS A 128 -18.27 -33.71 0.40
C LYS A 128 -18.91 -32.51 -0.29
N ARG A 129 -20.23 -32.34 -0.14
CA ARG A 129 -20.97 -31.21 -0.73
C ARG A 129 -20.54 -29.89 -0.13
N GLU A 130 -20.48 -29.80 1.20
CA GLU A 130 -20.06 -28.60 1.93
C GLU A 130 -18.61 -28.24 1.61
N THR A 131 -17.71 -29.21 1.58
CA THR A 131 -16.30 -29.01 1.22
C THR A 131 -16.18 -28.47 -0.21
N THR A 132 -16.96 -29.02 -1.15
CA THR A 132 -16.97 -28.56 -2.55
C THR A 132 -17.55 -27.15 -2.66
N GLN A 133 -18.62 -26.85 -1.92
CA GLN A 133 -19.22 -25.52 -1.91
C GLN A 133 -18.26 -24.47 -1.32
N LEU A 134 -17.57 -24.81 -0.23
CA LEU A 134 -16.57 -23.96 0.39
C LEU A 134 -15.38 -23.70 -0.54
N ALA A 135 -14.89 -24.74 -1.23
CA ALA A 135 -13.83 -24.59 -2.23
C ALA A 135 -14.23 -23.64 -3.37
N ARG A 136 -15.48 -23.74 -3.86
CA ARG A 136 -16.02 -22.81 -4.88
C ARG A 136 -16.08 -21.38 -4.38
N LYS A 137 -16.64 -21.15 -3.18
CA LYS A 137 -16.70 -19.82 -2.54
C LYS A 137 -15.30 -19.22 -2.32
N ASN A 138 -14.32 -20.05 -1.95
CA ASN A 138 -12.94 -19.60 -1.78
C ASN A 138 -12.30 -19.19 -3.12
N LEU A 139 -12.55 -19.93 -4.19
CA LEU A 139 -12.05 -19.59 -5.52
C LEU A 139 -12.66 -18.26 -6.02
N GLU A 140 -13.95 -18.04 -5.78
CA GLU A 140 -14.61 -16.78 -6.11
C GLU A 140 -14.01 -15.59 -5.33
N LYS A 141 -13.80 -15.74 -4.02
CA LYS A 141 -13.11 -14.73 -3.20
C LYS A 141 -11.71 -14.45 -3.71
N GLN A 142 -10.98 -15.47 -4.13
CA GLN A 142 -9.65 -15.30 -4.72
C GLN A 142 -9.70 -14.43 -5.97
N SER A 143 -10.69 -14.63 -6.85
CA SER A 143 -10.90 -13.77 -8.03
C SER A 143 -11.21 -12.32 -7.63
N GLN A 144 -12.09 -12.11 -6.65
CA GLN A 144 -12.42 -10.77 -6.14
C GLN A 144 -11.19 -10.07 -5.53
N ILE A 145 -10.34 -10.79 -4.80
CA ILE A 145 -9.11 -10.24 -4.21
C ILE A 145 -8.14 -9.77 -5.31
N VAL A 146 -7.98 -10.55 -6.38
CA VAL A 146 -7.11 -10.17 -7.50
C VAL A 146 -7.63 -8.91 -8.18
N GLU A 147 -8.94 -8.81 -8.42
CA GLU A 147 -9.55 -7.62 -9.01
C GLU A 147 -9.38 -6.39 -8.13
N LEU A 148 -9.66 -6.49 -6.83
CA LEU A 148 -9.46 -5.38 -5.88
C LEU A 148 -7.99 -4.94 -5.80
N LYS A 149 -7.05 -5.88 -5.85
CA LYS A 149 -5.61 -5.57 -5.90
C LYS A 149 -5.24 -4.83 -7.19
N ASN A 150 -5.81 -5.23 -8.32
CA ASN A 150 -5.61 -4.55 -9.60
C ASN A 150 -6.15 -3.11 -9.54
N GLN A 151 -7.36 -2.92 -9.04
CA GLN A 151 -7.96 -1.59 -8.86
C GLN A 151 -7.12 -0.71 -7.93
N CYS A 152 -6.67 -1.24 -6.78
CA CYS A 152 -5.77 -0.50 -5.88
C CYS A 152 -4.46 -0.12 -6.57
N THR A 153 -3.93 -0.99 -7.42
CA THR A 153 -2.71 -0.71 -8.18
C THR A 153 -2.95 0.44 -9.17
N ILE A 154 -4.06 0.40 -9.91
CA ILE A 154 -4.44 1.47 -10.84
C ILE A 154 -4.58 2.80 -10.09
N ILE A 155 -5.40 2.86 -9.05
CA ILE A 155 -5.62 4.09 -8.26
C ILE A 155 -4.28 4.66 -7.75
N ARG A 156 -3.39 3.79 -7.28
CA ARG A 156 -2.08 4.19 -6.78
C ARG A 156 -1.18 4.75 -7.89
N THR A 157 -1.18 4.14 -9.08
CA THR A 157 -0.27 4.53 -10.17
C THR A 157 -0.81 5.66 -11.04
N THR A 158 -2.12 5.88 -11.06
CA THR A 158 -2.75 6.93 -11.87
C THR A 158 -3.21 8.09 -10.99
N GLU A 159 -4.26 7.89 -10.20
CA GLU A 159 -4.94 8.96 -9.48
C GLU A 159 -4.08 9.56 -8.37
N LEU A 160 -3.49 8.69 -7.53
CA LEU A 160 -2.63 9.15 -6.43
C LEU A 160 -1.37 9.84 -6.96
N ALA A 161 -0.73 9.26 -7.98
CA ALA A 161 0.46 9.84 -8.59
C ALA A 161 0.17 11.21 -9.21
N ALA A 162 -0.93 11.35 -9.96
CA ALA A 162 -1.34 12.62 -10.56
C ALA A 162 -1.72 13.68 -9.51
N ALA A 163 -2.40 13.29 -8.43
CA ALA A 163 -2.71 14.20 -7.33
C ALA A 163 -1.45 14.68 -6.61
N GLN A 164 -0.48 13.77 -6.39
CA GLN A 164 0.81 14.12 -5.83
C GLN A 164 1.59 15.08 -6.72
N GLU A 165 1.65 14.82 -8.03
CA GLU A 165 2.33 15.71 -8.99
C GLU A 165 1.75 17.14 -8.93
N ARG A 166 0.43 17.28 -8.99
CA ARG A 166 -0.25 18.58 -8.88
C ARG A 166 0.02 19.27 -7.55
N PHE A 167 0.01 18.52 -6.45
CA PHE A 167 0.34 19.07 -5.14
C PHE A 167 1.76 19.62 -5.09
N HIS A 168 2.74 18.89 -5.61
CA HIS A 168 4.13 19.36 -5.66
C HIS A 168 4.29 20.57 -6.59
N GLU A 169 3.61 20.58 -7.74
CA GLU A 169 3.62 21.72 -8.66
C GLU A 169 3.04 22.99 -8.01
N LEU A 170 1.87 22.88 -7.38
CA LEU A 170 1.27 23.98 -6.62
C LEU A 170 2.17 24.44 -5.46
N GLY A 171 2.76 23.50 -4.73
CA GLY A 171 3.72 23.79 -3.67
C GLY A 171 4.93 24.58 -4.18
N LYS A 172 5.45 24.21 -5.34
CA LYS A 172 6.53 24.95 -6.02
C LYS A 172 6.09 26.36 -6.42
N GLN A 173 4.90 26.52 -7.01
CA GLN A 173 4.38 27.84 -7.38
C GLN A 173 4.19 28.75 -6.16
N VAL A 174 3.69 28.20 -5.05
CA VAL A 174 3.57 28.94 -3.78
C VAL A 174 4.94 29.34 -3.26
N GLN A 175 5.90 28.41 -3.23
CA GLN A 175 7.25 28.71 -2.76
C GLN A 175 7.95 29.76 -3.62
N GLU A 176 7.80 29.68 -4.95
CA GLU A 176 8.33 30.68 -5.88
C GLU A 176 7.70 32.06 -5.63
N SER A 177 6.37 32.13 -5.49
CA SER A 177 5.67 33.36 -5.16
C SER A 177 6.14 33.95 -3.83
N VAL A 178 6.20 33.13 -2.77
CA VAL A 178 6.70 33.54 -1.45
C VAL A 178 8.14 34.03 -1.52
N SER A 179 9.00 33.37 -2.30
CA SER A 179 10.39 33.81 -2.49
C SER A 179 10.49 35.12 -3.25
N PHE A 180 9.64 35.32 -4.27
CA PHE A 180 9.63 36.53 -5.10
C PHE A 180 9.12 37.75 -4.33
N TYR A 181 8.14 37.55 -3.44
CA TYR A 181 7.57 38.59 -2.57
C TYR A 181 8.17 38.57 -1.16
N ALA A 182 9.29 37.88 -0.95
CA ALA A 182 9.97 37.88 0.32
C ALA A 182 10.35 39.32 0.69
N PRO A 183 10.10 39.79 1.93
CA PRO A 183 10.37 41.17 2.32
C PRO A 183 11.79 41.64 2.02
N GLY A 184 12.79 40.76 2.19
CA GLY A 184 14.19 41.05 1.84
C GLY A 184 14.42 41.30 0.35
N VAL A 185 13.82 40.48 -0.52
CA VAL A 185 13.90 40.63 -1.98
C VAL A 185 13.21 41.92 -2.44
N LEU A 186 12.06 42.25 -1.85
CA LEU A 186 11.36 43.51 -2.15
C LEU A 186 12.17 44.73 -1.68
N LEU A 187 12.82 44.66 -0.52
CA LEU A 187 13.71 45.70 -0.02
C LEU A 187 14.92 45.90 -0.92
N GLU A 188 15.57 44.82 -1.36
CA GLU A 188 16.70 44.86 -2.29
C GLU A 188 16.29 45.52 -3.62
N ARG A 189 15.18 45.08 -4.22
CA ARG A 189 14.66 45.70 -5.45
C ARG A 189 14.33 47.19 -5.28
N LEU A 190 13.78 47.58 -4.13
CA LEU A 190 13.49 48.99 -3.85
C LEU A 190 14.78 49.81 -3.72
N HIS A 191 15.81 49.24 -3.09
CA HIS A 191 17.13 49.85 -2.96
C HIS A 191 17.81 50.00 -4.32
N ASP A 192 17.82 48.96 -5.15
CA ASP A 192 18.38 48.99 -6.50
C ASP A 192 17.63 49.99 -7.39
N ALA A 193 16.29 50.04 -7.29
CA ALA A 193 15.49 51.03 -8.00
C ALA A 193 15.73 52.47 -7.52
N ALA A 194 16.18 52.68 -6.28
CA ALA A 194 16.64 53.99 -5.83
C ALA A 194 18.00 54.31 -6.48
N ASN A 195 18.97 53.40 -6.38
CA ASN A 195 20.32 53.58 -6.93
C ASN A 195 20.32 53.79 -8.45
N ALA A 196 19.44 53.10 -9.19
CA ALA A 196 19.30 53.30 -10.63
C ALA A 196 18.87 54.74 -10.97
N VAL A 197 17.96 55.34 -10.19
CA VAL A 197 17.54 56.73 -10.37
C VAL A 197 18.63 57.72 -9.96
N ASP A 198 19.45 57.35 -8.97
CA ASP A 198 20.62 58.13 -8.57
C ASP A 198 21.64 58.19 -9.71
N GLU A 199 21.97 57.03 -10.29
CA GLU A 199 22.85 56.91 -11.46
C GLU A 199 22.31 57.67 -12.69
N GLU A 200 20.99 57.63 -12.93
CA GLU A 200 20.35 58.47 -13.97
C GLU A 200 20.54 59.97 -13.69
N SER A 201 20.51 60.38 -12.42
CA SER A 201 20.74 61.79 -12.04
C SER A 201 22.21 62.20 -12.22
N GLU A 202 23.15 61.30 -11.98
CA GLU A 202 24.58 61.50 -12.24
C GLU A 202 24.88 61.51 -13.75
N ASN A 203 24.17 60.69 -14.54
CA ASN A 203 24.21 60.78 -16.00
C ASN A 203 23.72 62.15 -16.51
N LEU A 204 22.62 62.69 -15.95
CA LEU A 204 22.18 64.05 -16.29
C LEU A 204 23.23 65.10 -15.94
N HIS A 205 23.92 64.92 -14.81
CA HIS A 205 25.00 65.82 -14.41
C HIS A 205 26.16 65.78 -15.42
N ARG A 206 26.52 64.60 -15.92
CA ARG A 206 27.52 64.47 -16.99
C ARG A 206 27.08 65.14 -18.31
N GLN A 207 25.81 65.02 -18.69
CA GLN A 207 25.28 65.63 -19.92
C GLN A 207 25.35 67.16 -19.91
N ILE A 208 25.02 67.80 -18.78
CA ILE A 208 25.14 69.27 -18.68
C ILE A 208 26.60 69.73 -18.73
N LEU A 209 27.53 68.98 -18.12
CA LEU A 209 28.97 69.28 -18.20
C LEU A 209 29.52 69.13 -19.63
N ALA A 210 28.99 68.17 -20.40
CA ALA A 210 29.31 67.98 -21.81
C ALA A 210 28.68 69.05 -22.73
N GLY A 211 27.80 69.91 -22.20
CA GLY A 211 27.06 70.91 -22.99
C GLY A 211 25.94 70.31 -23.84
N GLU A 212 25.58 69.03 -23.64
CA GLU A 212 24.53 68.32 -24.38
C GLU A 212 23.12 68.66 -23.89
N LEU A 213 23.02 69.32 -22.72
CA LEU A 213 21.77 69.63 -22.06
C LEU A 213 21.73 71.08 -21.59
N ASP A 214 20.66 71.80 -21.94
CA ASP A 214 20.40 73.15 -21.45
C ASP A 214 20.10 73.18 -19.94
N LEU A 215 20.50 74.27 -19.27
CA LEU A 215 20.34 74.46 -17.83
C LEU A 215 18.89 74.36 -17.36
N SER A 216 17.94 74.92 -18.12
CA SER A 216 16.52 74.86 -17.75
C SER A 216 16.01 73.41 -17.75
N ASN A 217 16.36 72.67 -18.80
CA ASN A 217 16.02 71.26 -18.93
C ASN A 217 16.68 70.39 -17.86
N PHE A 218 17.95 70.67 -17.54
CA PHE A 218 18.68 69.98 -16.46
C PHE A 218 17.97 70.15 -15.12
N ILE A 219 17.70 71.40 -14.71
CA ILE A 219 17.07 71.67 -13.41
C ILE A 219 15.73 70.95 -13.29
N GLN A 220 14.91 71.00 -14.35
CA GLN A 220 13.60 70.35 -14.36
C GLN A 220 13.72 68.82 -14.20
N ARG A 221 14.58 68.17 -14.99
CA ARG A 221 14.74 66.70 -14.97
C ARG A 221 15.44 66.22 -13.70
N TYR A 222 16.50 66.90 -13.28
CA TYR A 222 17.27 66.57 -12.09
C TYR A 222 16.41 66.63 -10.83
N LYS A 223 15.62 67.71 -10.65
CA LYS A 223 14.69 67.83 -9.52
C LYS A 223 13.68 66.67 -9.49
N LYS A 224 13.17 66.26 -10.65
CA LYS A 224 12.25 65.12 -10.78
C LYS A 224 12.92 63.81 -10.36
N LEU A 225 14.12 63.51 -10.87
CA LEU A 225 14.86 62.29 -10.51
C LEU A 225 15.23 62.27 -9.02
N ARG A 226 15.78 63.36 -8.48
CA ARG A 226 16.14 63.44 -7.05
C ARG A 226 14.92 63.28 -6.14
N THR A 227 13.76 63.83 -6.52
CA THR A 227 12.51 63.60 -5.77
C THR A 227 12.13 62.12 -5.74
N ILE A 228 12.24 61.42 -6.87
CA ILE A 228 11.94 59.98 -6.97
C ILE A 228 12.95 59.17 -6.15
N TYR A 229 14.25 59.46 -6.27
CA TYR A 229 15.32 58.84 -5.49
C TYR A 229 15.05 58.95 -3.99
N HIS A 230 14.90 60.17 -3.47
CA HIS A 230 14.69 60.38 -2.04
C HIS A 230 13.41 59.72 -1.55
N ARG A 231 12.31 59.76 -2.32
CA ARG A 231 11.07 59.06 -1.97
C ARG A 231 11.30 57.55 -1.84
N ARG A 232 11.98 56.92 -2.81
CA ARG A 232 12.27 55.48 -2.78
C ARG A 232 13.22 55.12 -1.63
N TYR A 233 14.28 55.91 -1.45
CA TYR A 233 15.30 55.66 -0.43
C TYR A 233 14.74 55.82 1.00
N LEU A 234 13.95 56.87 1.26
CA LEU A 234 13.28 57.02 2.55
C LEU A 234 12.28 55.89 2.82
N THR A 235 11.55 55.43 1.79
CA THR A 235 10.66 54.26 1.91
C THR A 235 11.45 53.01 2.24
N TYR A 236 12.61 52.79 1.60
CA TYR A 236 13.52 51.68 1.90
C TYR A 236 14.02 51.73 3.35
N LEU A 237 14.50 52.88 3.81
CA LEU A 237 15.00 53.03 5.19
C LEU A 237 13.90 52.75 6.22
N ALA A 238 12.69 53.28 6.01
CA ALA A 238 11.57 53.03 6.90
C ALA A 238 11.16 51.55 6.94
N ALA A 239 11.08 50.91 5.77
CA ALA A 239 10.74 49.49 5.66
C ALA A 239 11.83 48.60 6.27
N LYS A 240 13.11 48.90 6.04
CA LYS A 240 14.25 48.20 6.63
C LYS A 240 14.28 48.32 8.15
N ALA A 241 14.02 49.52 8.69
CA ALA A 241 13.95 49.73 10.12
C ALA A 241 12.83 48.89 10.76
N SER A 242 11.65 48.88 10.13
CA SER A 242 10.50 48.10 10.60
C SER A 242 10.78 46.59 10.63
N LEU A 243 11.55 46.08 9.67
CA LEU A 243 11.92 44.66 9.57
C LEU A 243 13.00 44.24 10.58
N SER A 244 13.79 45.19 11.09
CA SER A 244 14.85 44.94 12.07
C SER A 244 14.35 44.97 13.52
N THR A 245 13.16 45.51 13.76
CA THR A 245 12.59 45.74 15.09
C THR A 245 11.54 44.73 15.52
N GLY A 246 11.23 43.73 14.68
CA GLY A 246 10.32 42.62 15.00
C GLY A 246 11.07 41.29 15.06
#